data_AF-A0A4U0WE08-F1
#
_entry.id   AF-A0A4U0WE08-F1
#
_cell.length_a   1.000
_cell.length_b   1.000
_cell.length_c   1.000
_cell.angle_alpha   90.00
_cell.angle_beta   90.00
_cell.angle_gamma   90.00
#
_symmetry.space_group_name_H-M   'P 1'
#
loop_
_entity.id
_entity.type
_entity.pdbx_description
1 polymer ?
#
loop_
_entity_poly.entity_id
_entity_poly.type
_entity_poly.pdbx_seq_one_letter_code
_entity_poly.pdbx_strand_id
1 'polypeptide(L)'
;MASMAAPGTARAPAKRLRHGGARTPDHFHLPPPTFDLDVWAGNYEGALLPLRLAHVAIHCPTLARPAIALAVAHAKKSKDVRLYTRLCELAGQLGFPDVSAPDAAWAARQEEGNKRELGRLEGELRGYKNNLIRESIRMGQEDLATHHLVTGGPPPDPVAAAAANPHALAGAGYG
;
A
#
# COMPACT_ATOMS: atom_id res chain seq x y z
N MET A 1 -63.39 -21.60 9.31
CA MET A 1 -62.46 -21.47 8.16
C MET A 1 -61.43 -20.42 8.55
N ALA A 2 -60.12 -20.62 8.63
CA ALA A 2 -59.24 -21.72 8.31
C ALA A 2 -58.09 -21.75 9.36
N SER A 3 -57.65 -22.96 9.69
CA SER A 3 -56.53 -23.25 10.59
C SER A 3 -55.22 -23.12 9.81
N MET A 4 -54.29 -22.26 10.24
CA MET A 4 -52.91 -22.25 9.73
C MET A 4 -52.00 -22.94 10.74
N ALA A 5 -51.66 -24.20 10.46
CA ALA A 5 -50.63 -24.93 11.16
C ALA A 5 -49.24 -24.45 10.70
N ALA A 6 -48.37 -24.11 11.65
CA ALA A 6 -46.98 -23.80 11.38
C ALA A 6 -46.20 -25.08 10.98
N PRO A 7 -45.32 -25.04 9.96
CA PRO A 7 -44.49 -26.19 9.60
C PRO A 7 -43.41 -26.43 10.65
N GLY A 8 -43.35 -27.67 11.14
CA GLY A 8 -42.38 -28.13 12.14
C GLY A 8 -40.93 -27.99 11.69
N THR A 9 -40.07 -27.57 12.60
CA THR A 9 -38.62 -27.51 12.42
C THR A 9 -38.04 -28.92 12.32
N ALA A 10 -37.75 -29.36 11.10
CA ALA A 10 -37.04 -30.61 10.87
C ALA A 10 -35.59 -30.48 11.39
N ARG A 11 -35.30 -31.12 12.51
CA ARG A 11 -33.93 -31.21 13.07
C ARG A 11 -33.08 -32.07 12.12
N ALA A 12 -32.02 -31.49 11.56
CA ALA A 12 -31.09 -32.21 10.69
C ALA A 12 -30.50 -33.44 11.40
N PRO A 13 -30.34 -34.59 10.73
CA PRO A 13 -29.74 -35.77 11.36
C PRO A 13 -28.25 -35.51 11.60
N ALA A 14 -27.77 -35.79 12.82
CA ALA A 14 -26.36 -35.73 13.16
C ALA A 14 -25.57 -36.69 12.25
N LYS A 15 -24.66 -36.12 11.45
CA LYS A 15 -23.82 -36.85 10.51
C LYS A 15 -22.88 -37.76 11.31
N ARG A 16 -23.16 -39.07 11.33
CA ARG A 16 -22.26 -40.05 11.95
C ARG A 16 -20.90 -40.00 11.25
N LEU A 17 -19.84 -39.75 12.01
CA LEU A 17 -18.48 -39.78 11.51
C LEU A 17 -18.13 -41.24 11.17
N ARG A 18 -18.06 -41.55 9.87
CA ARG A 18 -17.52 -42.84 9.40
C ARG A 18 -16.02 -42.82 9.63
N HIS A 19 -15.54 -43.62 10.60
CA HIS A 19 -14.13 -43.97 10.69
C HIS A 19 -13.86 -45.16 9.76
N GLY A 20 -12.80 -45.05 8.95
CA GLY A 20 -12.23 -46.19 8.21
C GLY A 20 -12.49 -46.15 6.70
N GLY A 21 -11.68 -45.35 6.00
CA GLY A 21 -11.40 -45.50 4.58
C GLY A 21 -9.99 -44.95 4.37
N ALA A 22 -9.08 -45.76 3.86
CA ALA A 22 -7.72 -45.36 3.56
C ALA A 22 -7.77 -44.12 2.66
N ARG A 23 -7.32 -42.96 3.17
CA ARG A 23 -7.20 -41.75 2.36
C ARG A 23 -6.03 -41.99 1.42
N THR A 24 -6.33 -42.28 0.16
CA THR A 24 -5.44 -41.84 -0.92
C THR A 24 -5.22 -40.35 -0.74
N PRO A 25 -3.99 -39.83 -0.95
CA PRO A 25 -3.80 -38.40 -1.00
C PRO A 25 -4.52 -37.93 -2.26
N ASP A 26 -5.83 -37.67 -2.13
CA ASP A 26 -6.59 -36.94 -3.12
C ASP A 26 -5.88 -35.59 -3.18
N HIS A 27 -4.99 -35.43 -4.15
CA HIS A 27 -4.49 -34.14 -4.57
C HIS A 27 -5.76 -33.36 -4.88
N PHE A 28 -6.18 -32.49 -3.96
CA PHE A 28 -7.27 -31.58 -4.18
C PHE A 28 -6.91 -30.85 -5.47
N HIS A 29 -7.60 -31.20 -6.56
CA HIS A 29 -7.40 -30.62 -7.87
C HIS A 29 -8.03 -29.23 -7.84
N LEU A 30 -7.43 -28.37 -7.01
CA LEU A 30 -7.78 -26.98 -6.86
C LEU A 30 -7.50 -26.31 -8.20
N PRO A 31 -8.43 -25.50 -8.71
CA PRO A 31 -8.15 -24.73 -9.90
C PRO A 31 -6.90 -23.87 -9.66
N PRO A 32 -6.10 -23.59 -10.72
CA PRO A 32 -4.95 -22.71 -10.62
C PRO A 32 -5.34 -21.39 -9.93
N PRO A 33 -4.45 -20.78 -9.14
CA PRO A 33 -4.75 -19.53 -8.45
C PRO A 33 -5.23 -18.47 -9.45
N THR A 34 -6.46 -17.98 -9.25
CA THR A 34 -7.14 -17.01 -10.12
C THR A 34 -6.77 -15.55 -9.78
N PHE A 35 -5.70 -15.34 -9.02
CA PHE A 35 -5.32 -14.01 -8.58
C PHE A 35 -4.68 -13.23 -9.73
N ASP A 36 -5.43 -12.25 -10.24
CA ASP A 36 -4.95 -11.29 -11.22
C ASP A 36 -4.48 -10.01 -10.49
N LEU A 37 -3.17 -9.77 -10.56
CA LEU A 37 -2.52 -8.68 -9.86
C LEU A 37 -2.94 -7.31 -10.41
N ASP A 38 -3.12 -7.17 -11.72
CA ASP A 38 -3.46 -5.90 -12.37
C ASP A 38 -4.90 -5.51 -12.04
N VAL A 39 -5.81 -6.48 -12.07
CA VAL A 39 -7.22 -6.28 -11.66
C VAL A 39 -7.30 -5.92 -10.18
N TRP A 40 -6.53 -6.61 -9.32
CA TRP A 40 -6.50 -6.28 -7.89
C TRP A 40 -5.91 -4.89 -7.63
N ALA A 41 -4.82 -4.54 -8.30
CA ALA A 41 -4.17 -3.23 -8.18
C ALA A 41 -5.10 -2.09 -8.64
N GLY A 42 -5.88 -2.31 -9.69
CA GLY A 42 -6.86 -1.35 -10.22
C GLY A 42 -8.00 -1.00 -9.26
N ASN A 43 -8.22 -1.78 -8.19
CA ASN A 43 -9.22 -1.46 -7.16
C ASN A 43 -8.70 -0.48 -6.10
N TYR A 44 -7.45 -0.05 -6.20
CA TYR A 44 -6.84 0.85 -5.22
C TYR A 44 -6.22 2.06 -5.90
N GLU A 45 -6.31 3.19 -5.20
CA GLU A 45 -5.70 4.45 -5.61
C GLU A 45 -4.90 5.07 -4.45
N GLY A 46 -4.06 6.04 -4.79
CA GLY A 46 -3.32 6.84 -3.82
C GLY A 46 -2.02 6.21 -3.31
N ALA A 47 -1.49 6.82 -2.24
CA ALA A 47 -0.13 6.59 -1.74
C ALA A 47 0.12 5.18 -1.16
N LEU A 48 -0.94 4.43 -0.84
CA LEU A 48 -0.81 3.10 -0.23
C LEU A 48 -0.62 1.98 -1.25
N LEU A 49 -1.05 2.15 -2.50
CA LEU A 49 -0.98 1.08 -3.50
C LEU A 49 0.46 0.54 -3.71
N PRO A 50 1.51 1.38 -3.87
CA PRO A 50 2.88 0.88 -4.00
C PRO A 50 3.34 0.06 -2.79
N LEU A 51 2.92 0.42 -1.58
CA LEU A 51 3.25 -0.32 -0.35
C LEU A 51 2.59 -1.70 -0.33
N ARG A 52 1.32 -1.77 -0.76
CA ARG A 52 0.60 -3.05 -0.85
C ARG A 52 1.20 -3.96 -1.92
N LEU A 53 1.63 -3.40 -3.06
CA LEU A 53 2.33 -4.16 -4.11
C LEU A 53 3.70 -4.64 -3.63
N ALA A 54 4.45 -3.83 -2.89
CA ALA A 54 5.71 -4.24 -2.28
C ALA A 54 5.52 -5.42 -1.31
N HIS A 55 4.44 -5.43 -0.53
CA HIS A 55 4.11 -6.58 0.32
C HIS A 55 3.86 -7.85 -0.50
N VAL A 56 3.02 -7.78 -1.54
CA VAL A 56 2.81 -8.92 -2.44
C VAL A 56 4.16 -9.39 -2.99
N ALA A 57 5.06 -8.46 -3.34
CA ALA A 57 6.36 -8.81 -3.86
C ALA A 57 7.26 -9.58 -2.87
N ILE A 58 7.18 -9.25 -1.59
CA ILE A 58 7.98 -9.89 -0.52
C ILE A 58 7.45 -11.30 -0.20
N HIS A 59 6.13 -11.49 -0.16
CA HIS A 59 5.55 -12.75 0.35
C HIS A 59 5.06 -13.71 -0.73
N CYS A 60 4.94 -13.28 -1.99
CA CYS A 60 4.49 -14.11 -3.09
C CYS A 60 5.58 -14.22 -4.18
N PRO A 61 6.49 -15.20 -4.10
CA PRO A 61 7.62 -15.33 -5.04
C PRO A 61 7.19 -15.41 -6.51
N THR A 62 6.06 -16.06 -6.81
CA THR A 62 5.52 -16.20 -8.16
C THR A 62 5.04 -14.87 -8.77
N LEU A 63 4.68 -13.91 -7.91
CA LEU A 63 4.18 -12.58 -8.30
C LEU A 63 5.20 -11.47 -8.00
N ALA A 64 6.38 -11.82 -7.48
CA ALA A 64 7.33 -10.85 -6.96
C ALA A 64 7.78 -9.83 -8.01
N ARG A 65 8.20 -10.32 -9.19
CA ARG A 65 8.62 -9.48 -10.30
C ARG A 65 7.52 -8.55 -10.83
N PRO A 66 6.32 -9.02 -11.21
CA PRO A 66 5.28 -8.12 -11.69
C PRO A 66 4.82 -7.14 -10.60
N ALA A 67 4.73 -7.56 -9.33
CA ALA A 67 4.33 -6.69 -8.23
C ALA A 67 5.32 -5.56 -7.95
N ILE A 68 6.62 -5.85 -7.90
CA ILE A 68 7.63 -4.80 -7.65
C ILE A 68 7.75 -3.84 -8.85
N ALA A 69 7.62 -4.35 -10.09
CA ALA A 69 7.61 -3.51 -11.28
C ALA A 69 6.43 -2.53 -11.28
N LEU A 70 5.23 -3.00 -10.94
CA LEU A 70 4.06 -2.14 -10.77
C LEU A 70 4.24 -1.13 -9.62
N ALA A 71 4.80 -1.57 -8.49
CA ALA A 71 5.06 -0.69 -7.34
C ALA A 71 5.97 0.48 -7.72
N VAL A 72 7.10 0.19 -8.40
CA VAL A 72 8.05 1.22 -8.86
C VAL A 72 7.41 2.14 -9.89
N ALA A 73 6.64 1.61 -10.83
CA ALA A 73 5.93 2.41 -11.83
C ALA A 73 4.90 3.36 -11.18
N HIS A 74 4.14 2.89 -10.20
CA HIS A 74 3.20 3.73 -9.45
C HIS A 74 3.92 4.76 -8.57
N ALA A 75 5.00 4.39 -7.89
CA ALA A 75 5.79 5.33 -7.09
C ALA A 75 6.41 6.43 -7.94
N LYS A 76 6.88 6.12 -9.16
CA LYS A 76 7.41 7.12 -10.10
C LYS A 76 6.34 8.10 -10.62
N LYS A 77 5.07 7.69 -10.66
CA LYS A 77 3.93 8.59 -10.95
C LYS A 77 3.56 9.45 -9.75
N SER A 78 3.95 9.05 -8.54
CA SER A 78 3.73 9.82 -7.31
C SER A 78 4.79 10.92 -7.13
N LYS A 79 4.68 11.69 -6.04
CA LYS A 79 5.69 12.68 -5.65
C LYS A 79 6.63 12.17 -4.55
N ASP A 80 6.43 10.96 -4.04
CA ASP A 80 7.25 10.39 -2.97
C ASP A 80 8.53 9.77 -3.55
N VAL A 81 9.60 10.58 -3.55
CA VAL A 81 10.93 10.19 -4.03
C VAL A 81 11.56 9.11 -3.12
N ARG A 82 11.29 9.18 -1.81
CA ARG A 82 11.89 8.26 -0.84
C ARG A 82 11.32 6.85 -1.00
N LEU A 83 10.00 6.76 -1.18
CA LEU A 83 9.33 5.49 -1.48
C LEU A 83 9.82 4.91 -2.81
N TYR A 84 9.95 5.74 -3.85
CA TYR A 84 10.49 5.29 -5.14
C TYR A 84 11.89 4.67 -5.00
N THR A 85 12.83 5.36 -4.35
CA THR A 85 14.20 4.86 -4.18
C THR A 85 14.22 3.57 -3.37
N ARG A 86 13.42 3.47 -2.29
CA ARG A 86 13.31 2.25 -1.49
C ARG A 86 12.74 1.06 -2.25
N LEU A 87 11.78 1.28 -3.16
CA LEU A 87 11.23 0.22 -4.00
C LEU A 87 12.26 -0.26 -5.05
N CYS A 88 13.09 0.65 -5.58
CA CYS A 88 14.23 0.28 -6.43
C CYS A 88 15.28 -0.54 -5.65
N GLU A 89 15.57 -0.19 -4.39
CA GLU A 89 16.44 -0.98 -3.52
C GLU A 89 15.85 -2.37 -3.22
N LEU A 90 14.55 -2.44 -2.89
CA LEU A 90 13.82 -3.69 -2.66
C LEU A 90 13.84 -4.59 -3.91
N ALA A 91 13.67 -4.02 -5.10
CA ALA A 91 13.80 -4.78 -6.35
C ALA A 91 15.19 -5.42 -6.50
N GLY A 92 16.25 -4.73 -6.09
CA GLY A 92 17.60 -5.26 -6.05
C GLY A 92 17.75 -6.41 -5.05
N GLN A 93 17.18 -6.27 -3.86
CA GLN A 93 17.19 -7.31 -2.82
C GLN A 93 16.43 -8.57 -3.25
N LEU A 94 15.34 -8.43 -4.00
CA LEU A 94 14.55 -9.53 -4.54
C LEU A 94 15.18 -10.17 -5.80
N GLY A 95 16.30 -9.63 -6.30
CA GLY A 95 17.00 -10.18 -7.47
C GLY A 95 16.45 -9.74 -8.82
N PHE A 96 15.83 -8.55 -8.90
CA PHE A 96 15.28 -7.98 -10.14
C PHE A 96 16.07 -6.72 -10.57
N PRO A 97 17.27 -6.88 -11.15
CA PRO A 97 18.15 -5.77 -11.52
C PRO A 97 17.56 -4.86 -12.62
N ASP A 98 16.64 -5.37 -13.44
CA ASP A 98 15.93 -4.61 -14.46
C ASP A 98 15.03 -3.51 -13.87
N VAL A 99 14.53 -3.71 -12.65
CA VAL A 99 13.66 -2.76 -11.95
C VAL A 99 14.42 -1.94 -10.89
N SER A 100 15.60 -2.42 -10.48
CA SER A 100 16.35 -1.87 -9.36
C SER A 100 17.05 -0.53 -9.64
N ALA A 101 17.27 -0.16 -10.90
CA ALA A 101 17.98 1.07 -11.24
C ALA A 101 17.11 2.33 -11.02
N PRO A 102 17.44 3.21 -10.05
CA PRO A 102 16.67 4.43 -9.82
C PRO A 102 17.03 5.52 -10.85
N ASP A 103 16.02 6.28 -11.27
CA ASP A 103 16.19 7.47 -12.10
C ASP A 103 16.59 8.67 -11.22
N ALA A 104 17.89 8.84 -11.02
CA ALA A 104 18.45 9.91 -10.18
C ALA A 104 18.09 11.32 -10.68
N ALA A 105 17.99 11.50 -12.00
CA ALA A 105 17.63 12.79 -12.59
C ALA A 105 16.16 13.14 -12.35
N TRP A 106 15.26 12.16 -12.40
CA TRP A 106 13.87 12.33 -11.98
C TRP A 106 13.79 12.63 -10.47
N ALA A 107 14.48 11.84 -9.64
CA ALA A 107 14.44 12.00 -8.18
C ALA A 107 14.85 13.41 -7.75
N ALA A 108 15.98 13.92 -8.26
CA ALA A 108 16.46 15.27 -7.94
C ALA A 108 15.48 16.36 -8.40
N ARG A 109 14.93 16.25 -9.61
CA ARG A 109 13.94 17.22 -10.13
C ARG A 109 12.65 17.20 -9.32
N GLN A 110 12.17 16.02 -8.95
CA GLN A 110 10.94 15.87 -8.19
C GLN A 110 11.11 16.39 -6.77
N GLU A 111 12.24 16.14 -6.13
CA GLU A 111 12.53 16.63 -4.78
C GLU A 111 12.61 18.16 -4.74
N GLU A 112 13.26 18.78 -5.73
CA GLU A 112 13.28 20.25 -5.85
C GLU A 112 11.87 20.82 -6.09
N GLY A 113 11.07 20.16 -6.96
CA GLY A 113 9.67 20.53 -7.20
C GLY A 113 8.83 20.48 -5.92
N ASN A 114 8.98 19.42 -5.12
CA ASN A 114 8.30 19.24 -3.85
C ASN A 114 8.70 20.31 -2.83
N LYS A 115 9.98 20.66 -2.74
CA LYS A 115 10.48 21.72 -1.83
C LYS A 115 9.90 23.09 -2.21
N ARG A 116 9.86 23.40 -3.51
CA ARG A 116 9.29 24.65 -4.01
C ARG A 116 7.80 24.76 -3.70
N GLU A 117 7.05 23.68 -3.94
CA GLU A 117 5.61 23.65 -3.69
C GLU A 117 5.30 23.76 -2.20
N LEU A 118 6.06 23.05 -1.34
CA LEU A 118 5.94 23.19 0.11
C LEU A 118 6.16 24.64 0.55
N GLY A 119 7.23 25.29 0.08
CA GLY A 119 7.51 26.68 0.41
C GLY A 119 6.41 27.66 -0.04
N ARG A 120 5.77 27.39 -1.19
CA ARG A 120 4.61 28.16 -1.68
C ARG A 120 3.41 28.00 -0.74
N LEU A 121 3.02 26.77 -0.43
CA LEU A 121 1.88 26.46 0.45
C LEU A 121 2.06 27.06 1.86
N GLU A 122 3.27 26.97 2.40
CA GLU A 122 3.59 27.60 3.68
C GLU A 122 3.50 29.13 3.62
N GLY A 123 3.93 29.74 2.51
CA GLY A 123 3.81 31.18 2.27
C GLY A 123 2.37 31.64 2.24
N GLU A 124 1.52 30.91 1.52
CA GLU A 124 0.07 31.17 1.44
C GLU A 124 -0.59 31.04 2.81
N LEU A 125 -0.30 29.96 3.55
CA LEU A 125 -0.84 29.77 4.89
C LEU A 125 -0.39 30.87 5.86
N ARG A 126 0.87 31.32 5.78
CA ARG A 126 1.35 32.47 6.57
C ARG A 126 0.55 33.73 6.24
N GLY A 127 0.27 33.98 4.97
CA GLY A 127 -0.59 35.08 4.52
C GLY A 127 -2.00 34.99 5.11
N TYR A 128 -2.63 33.81 5.05
CA TYR A 128 -3.98 33.59 5.59
C TYR A 128 -4.04 33.78 7.11
N LYS A 129 -3.01 33.33 7.83
CA LYS A 129 -2.88 33.53 9.29
C LYS A 129 -2.73 35.01 9.64
N ASN A 130 -1.89 35.76 8.90
CA ASN A 130 -1.72 37.19 9.13
C ASN A 130 -3.01 37.99 8.85
N ASN A 131 -3.82 37.54 7.89
CA ASN A 131 -5.09 38.17 7.53
C ASN A 131 -6.30 37.67 8.36
N LEU A 132 -6.09 36.70 9.26
CA LEU A 132 -7.12 36.11 10.13
C LEU A 132 -8.34 35.53 9.38
N ILE A 133 -8.15 35.03 8.15
CA ILE A 133 -9.24 34.47 7.32
C ILE A 133 -9.44 33.00 7.68
N ARG A 134 -10.43 32.71 8.53
CA ARG A 134 -10.66 31.36 9.10
C ARG A 134 -10.72 30.24 8.06
N GLU A 135 -11.54 30.38 7.03
CA GLU A 135 -11.71 29.30 6.04
C GLU A 135 -10.44 29.08 5.20
N SER A 136 -9.73 30.15 4.82
CA SER A 136 -8.46 30.04 4.10
C SER A 136 -7.37 29.39 4.96
N ILE A 137 -7.37 29.64 6.27
CA ILE A 137 -6.46 28.93 7.18
C ILE A 137 -6.81 27.44 7.23
N ARG A 138 -8.10 27.08 7.32
CA ARG A 138 -8.53 25.67 7.31
C ARG A 138 -8.09 24.97 6.02
N MET A 139 -8.38 25.57 4.87
CA MET A 139 -8.00 25.06 3.56
C MET A 139 -6.48 24.94 3.40
N GLY A 140 -5.72 25.97 3.77
CA GLY A 140 -4.25 25.92 3.65
C GLY A 140 -3.59 24.86 4.54
N GLN A 141 -4.20 24.51 5.68
CA GLN A 141 -3.74 23.39 6.51
C GLN A 141 -4.06 22.04 5.85
N GLU A 142 -5.22 21.90 5.22
CA GLU A 142 -5.60 20.72 4.45
C GLU A 142 -4.69 20.51 3.23
N ASP A 143 -4.33 21.59 2.53
CA ASP A 143 -3.41 21.56 1.39
C ASP A 143 -2.00 21.11 1.81
N LEU A 144 -1.49 21.63 2.94
CA LEU A 144 -0.21 21.17 3.49
C LEU A 144 -0.25 19.70 3.91
N ALA A 145 -1.31 19.26 4.58
CA ALA A 145 -1.48 17.88 4.98
C ALA A 145 -1.52 16.94 3.75
N THR A 146 -2.26 17.33 2.72
CA THR A 146 -2.35 16.60 1.45
C THR A 146 -1.00 16.57 0.74
N HIS A 147 -0.28 17.69 0.70
CA HIS A 147 1.07 17.75 0.13
C HIS A 147 2.03 16.78 0.85
N HIS A 148 2.01 16.75 2.19
CA HIS A 148 2.82 15.82 2.96
C HIS A 148 2.42 14.36 2.73
N LEU A 149 1.12 14.05 2.64
CA LEU A 149 0.64 12.70 2.33
C LEU A 149 1.16 12.19 0.98
N VAL A 150 1.18 13.06 -0.03
CA VAL A 150 1.60 12.70 -1.40
C VAL A 150 3.13 12.67 -1.57
N THR A 151 3.87 13.43 -0.76
CA THR A 151 5.35 13.52 -0.84
C THR A 151 6.09 12.61 0.15
N GLY A 152 5.37 11.85 0.99
CA GLY A 152 5.98 10.94 1.96
C GLY A 152 6.38 11.61 3.29
N GLY A 153 5.84 12.80 3.54
CA GLY A 153 6.07 13.56 4.77
C GLY A 153 7.45 14.22 4.85
N PRO A 154 7.71 14.93 5.97
CA PRO A 154 9.04 15.48 6.22
C PRO A 154 10.11 14.39 6.30
N PRO A 155 11.37 14.71 6.00
CA PRO A 155 12.48 13.80 6.26
C PRO A 155 12.50 13.46 7.76
N PRO A 156 12.80 12.21 8.13
CA PRO A 156 12.86 11.80 9.52
C PRO A 156 14.00 12.56 10.21
N ASP A 157 13.77 13.00 11.45
CA ASP A 157 14.80 13.65 12.24
C ASP A 157 16.04 12.75 12.33
N PRO A 158 17.27 13.27 12.21
CA PRO A 158 18.48 12.45 12.19
C PRO A 158 18.67 11.63 13.47
N VAL A 159 18.19 12.15 14.61
CA VAL A 159 18.21 11.45 15.90
C VAL A 159 17.15 10.34 15.95
N ALA A 160 15.97 10.59 15.38
CA ALA A 160 14.90 9.59 15.28
C ALA A 160 15.21 8.50 14.25
N ALA A 161 15.92 8.82 13.17
CA ALA A 161 16.35 7.87 12.15
C ALA A 161 17.36 6.85 12.68
N ALA A 162 18.21 7.24 13.63
CA ALA A 162 19.14 6.34 14.32
C ALA A 162 18.44 5.47 15.40
N ALA A 163 17.35 5.98 16.01
CA ALA A 163 16.53 5.25 16.97
C ALA A 163 15.41 4.42 16.32
N ALA A 164 15.14 4.64 15.04
CA ALA A 164 14.23 3.82 14.26
C ALA A 164 14.84 2.42 14.19
N ASN A 165 14.17 1.48 14.82
CA ASN A 165 14.39 0.05 14.64
C ASN A 165 14.63 -0.21 13.13
N PRO A 166 15.63 -0.98 12.69
CA PRO A 166 15.77 -1.31 11.26
C PRO A 166 14.50 -1.98 10.70
N HIS A 167 13.65 -2.51 11.61
CA HIS A 167 12.31 -3.02 11.37
C HIS A 167 11.16 -2.03 11.70
N ALA A 168 11.41 -0.76 12.01
CA ALA A 168 10.35 0.21 12.35
C ALA A 168 9.53 0.60 11.11
N LEU A 169 10.08 0.39 9.91
CA LEU A 169 9.29 0.34 8.67
C LEU A 169 8.73 -1.05 8.33
N ALA A 170 9.12 -2.10 9.06
CA ALA A 170 8.40 -3.39 9.09
C ALA A 170 7.20 -3.36 10.06
N GLY A 171 7.05 -2.29 10.86
CA GLY A 171 5.93 -2.06 11.78
C GLY A 171 4.71 -1.37 11.16
N ALA A 172 4.83 -0.80 9.96
CA ALA A 172 3.68 -0.62 9.07
C ALA A 172 3.46 -1.97 8.40
N GLY A 173 2.81 -2.86 9.17
CA GLY A 173 3.02 -4.30 9.14
C GLY A 173 3.23 -4.88 7.77
N TYR A 174 4.42 -5.47 7.56
CA TYR A 174 4.70 -6.49 6.56
C TYR A 174 5.96 -7.24 7.02
N GLY A 175 5.73 -8.32 7.75
CA GLY A 175 6.67 -9.33 8.21
C GLY A 175 5.98 -10.69 8.18
#